data_AF-A0A4Q4CNE9-F1
#
_entry.id   AF-A0A4Q4CNE9-F1
#
_cell.length_a   1.000
_cell.length_b   1.000
_cell.length_c   1.000
_cell.angle_alpha   90.00
_cell.angle_beta   90.00
_cell.angle_gamma   90.00
#
_symmetry.space_group_name_H-M   'P 1'
#
loop_
_entity.id
_entity.type
_entity.pdbx_description
1 polymer ?
#
loop_
_entity_poly.entity_id
_entity_poly.type
_entity_poly.pdbx_seq_one_letter_code
_entity_poly.pdbx_strand_id
1 'polypeptide(L)'
;MKLFRCQACDQVLYFENTRCERSGHRLGYMADLATLSALEPEPGGEPSGETAAHSERWTPLARTKEAVVFCANAAHDACNWLVPADGPEALCASCRHQPVAGVMGRIGAEDDGLLCPGQR
;
A
#
# COMPACT_ATOMS: atom_id res chain seq x y z
N MET A 1 8.73 -8.46 20.77
CA MET A 1 8.56 -7.16 20.07
C MET A 1 9.90 -6.75 19.49
N LYS A 2 9.92 -6.34 18.21
CA LYS A 2 11.12 -5.79 17.54
C LYS A 2 10.98 -4.28 17.49
N LEU A 3 12.04 -3.56 17.87
CA LEU A 3 12.13 -2.11 17.72
C LEU A 3 12.81 -1.78 16.40
N PHE A 4 12.38 -0.69 15.76
CA PHE A 4 13.03 -0.14 14.56
C PHE A 4 13.66 1.21 14.89
N ARG A 5 14.48 1.73 13.97
CA ARG A 5 15.11 3.06 14.09
C ARG A 5 14.93 3.82 12.80
N CYS A 6 14.49 5.07 12.89
CA CYS A 6 14.38 5.97 11.75
C CYS A 6 15.76 6.25 11.16
N GLN A 7 15.93 6.02 9.86
CA GLN A 7 17.23 6.20 9.20
C GLN A 7 17.62 7.68 9.06
N ALA A 8 16.65 8.60 9.17
CA ALA A 8 16.90 10.04 9.08
C ALA A 8 17.33 10.69 10.41
N CYS A 9 16.89 10.17 11.57
CA CYS A 9 17.07 10.88 12.85
C CYS A 9 17.30 9.97 14.07
N ASP A 10 17.46 8.66 13.86
CA ASP A 10 17.69 7.61 14.86
C ASP A 10 16.61 7.47 15.96
N GLN A 11 15.44 8.10 15.77
CA GLN A 11 14.28 7.91 16.66
C GLN A 11 13.88 6.43 16.67
N VAL A 12 13.61 5.88 17.86
CA VAL A 12 13.02 4.54 18.01
C VAL A 12 11.60 4.56 17.44
N LEU A 13 11.28 3.55 16.63
CA LEU A 13 9.98 3.38 16.00
C LEU A 13 9.34 2.05 16.40
N TYR A 14 8.02 2.08 16.48
CA TYR A 14 7.14 0.93 16.64
C TYR A 14 6.46 0.62 15.31
N PHE A 15 6.04 -0.64 15.12
CA PHE A 15 5.50 -1.11 13.84
C PHE A 15 4.28 -0.30 13.36
N GLU A 16 3.50 0.18 14.31
CA GLU A 16 2.28 0.97 14.13
C GLU A 16 2.55 2.42 13.72
N ASN A 17 3.79 2.91 13.84
CA ASN A 17 4.11 4.26 13.42
C ASN A 17 4.06 4.37 11.89
N THR A 18 3.21 5.28 11.40
CA THR A 18 3.12 5.64 9.97
C THR A 18 3.93 6.89 9.62
N ARG A 19 4.39 7.64 10.64
CA ARG A 19 5.29 8.79 10.53
C ARG A 19 6.30 8.78 11.67
N CYS A 20 7.49 9.28 11.40
CA CYS A 20 8.48 9.55 12.44
C CYS A 20 8.09 10.80 13.23
N GLU A 21 7.93 10.69 14.54
CA GLU A 21 7.53 11.82 15.40
C GLU A 21 8.58 12.92 15.52
N ARG A 22 9.85 12.60 15.26
CA ARG A 22 10.95 13.58 15.31
C ARG A 22 11.21 14.26 13.97
N SER A 23 11.27 13.50 12.88
CA SER A 23 11.65 14.02 11.55
C SER A 23 10.48 14.24 10.61
N GLY A 24 9.26 13.84 10.98
CA GLY A 24 8.05 13.99 10.16
C GLY A 24 7.98 13.07 8.92
N HIS A 25 9.07 12.35 8.61
CA HIS A 25 9.13 11.46 7.44
C HIS A 25 8.01 10.41 7.51
N ARG A 26 7.38 10.15 6.36
CA ARG A 26 6.45 9.02 6.23
C ARG A 26 7.23 7.71 6.39
N LEU A 27 6.60 6.71 6.98
CA LEU A 27 7.18 5.40 7.23
C LEU A 27 6.45 4.35 6.42
N GLY A 28 7.19 3.37 5.91
CA GLY A 28 6.64 2.18 5.26
C GLY A 28 7.43 0.93 5.61
N TYR A 29 6.73 -0.20 5.72
CA TYR A 29 7.34 -1.47 6.10
C TYR A 29 7.88 -2.22 4.88
N MET A 30 9.16 -2.59 4.93
CA MET A 30 9.84 -3.43 3.94
C MET A 30 9.95 -4.86 4.49
N ALA A 31 9.21 -5.79 3.87
CA ALA A 31 9.11 -7.16 4.38
C ALA A 31 10.41 -7.97 4.23
N ASP A 32 11.15 -7.74 3.15
CA ASP A 32 12.43 -8.38 2.85
C ASP A 32 13.54 -7.95 3.81
N LEU A 33 13.52 -6.69 4.26
CA LEU A 33 14.43 -6.16 5.28
C LEU A 33 13.89 -6.32 6.71
N ALA A 34 12.62 -6.70 6.85
CA ALA A 34 11.87 -6.66 8.10
C ALA A 34 12.09 -5.35 8.87
N THR A 35 11.90 -4.20 8.22
CA THR A 35 12.16 -2.87 8.81
C THR A 35 11.11 -1.83 8.42
N LEU A 36 10.94 -0.80 9.26
CA LEU A 36 10.25 0.44 8.90
C LEU A 36 11.26 1.41 8.28
N SER A 37 11.08 1.71 7.00
CA SER A 37 11.89 2.69 6.31
C SER A 37 11.27 4.08 6.43
N ALA A 38 12.10 5.09 6.72
CA ALA A 38 11.75 6.46 6.41
C ALA A 38 11.75 6.67 4.89
N LEU A 39 10.83 7.49 4.39
CA LEU A 39 10.59 7.68 2.97
C LEU A 39 10.81 9.13 2.56
N GLU A 40 11.50 9.30 1.44
CA GLU A 40 11.59 10.57 0.71
C GLU A 40 10.75 10.47 -0.58
N PRO A 41 9.92 11.46 -0.91
CA PRO A 41 9.12 11.44 -2.13
C PRO A 41 10.04 11.58 -3.35
N GLU A 42 9.80 10.81 -4.41
CA GLU A 42 10.52 11.03 -5.67
C GLU A 42 10.02 12.31 -6.36
N PRO A 43 10.93 13.14 -6.89
CA PRO A 43 10.55 14.36 -7.60
C PRO A 43 9.75 14.03 -8.87
N GLY A 44 8.57 14.64 -9.03
CA GLY A 44 7.70 14.47 -10.19
C GLY A 44 6.49 13.56 -9.98
N GLY A 45 6.32 12.97 -8.79
CA GLY A 45 5.15 12.19 -8.41
C GLY A 45 3.98 13.08 -7.97
N GLU A 46 3.39 13.87 -8.86
CA GLU A 46 2.11 14.53 -8.55
C GLU A 46 0.97 13.49 -8.60
N PRO A 47 0.11 13.42 -7.57
CA PRO A 47 -0.99 12.48 -7.54
C PRO A 47 -2.00 12.81 -8.65
N SER A 48 -2.00 12.01 -9.71
CA SER A 48 -2.99 12.11 -10.80
C SER A 48 -4.11 11.09 -10.59
N GLY A 49 -5.28 11.56 -10.15
CA GLY A 49 -6.53 10.80 -10.11
C GLY A 49 -6.79 9.98 -8.83
N GLU A 50 -7.95 9.32 -8.78
CA GLU A 50 -8.49 8.57 -7.62
C GLU A 50 -7.66 7.34 -7.20
N THR A 51 -6.68 6.93 -8.02
CA THR A 51 -5.70 5.86 -7.73
C THR A 51 -4.36 6.38 -7.20
N ALA A 52 -4.26 7.67 -6.89
CA ALA A 52 -3.03 8.38 -6.52
C ALA A 52 -2.14 7.73 -5.44
N ALA A 53 -2.72 7.02 -4.47
CA ALA A 53 -1.95 6.37 -3.40
C ALA A 53 -1.00 5.26 -3.90
N HIS A 54 -1.27 4.72 -5.09
CA HIS A 54 -0.43 3.74 -5.79
C HIS A 54 0.54 4.38 -6.80
N SER A 55 0.32 5.64 -7.14
CA SER A 55 1.08 6.36 -8.15
C SER A 55 2.30 7.09 -7.57
N GLU A 56 2.26 7.42 -6.28
CA GLU A 56 3.32 8.16 -5.60
C GLU A 56 4.52 7.24 -5.29
N ARG A 57 5.64 7.50 -5.98
CA ARG A 57 6.90 6.79 -5.80
C ARG A 57 7.71 7.40 -4.67
N TRP A 58 8.36 6.53 -3.91
CA TRP A 58 9.16 6.88 -2.75
C TRP A 58 10.54 6.25 -2.84
N THR A 59 11.54 6.95 -2.31
CA THR A 59 12.86 6.43 -2.01
C THR A 59 12.92 6.02 -0.54
N PRO A 60 13.08 4.71 -0.22
CA PRO A 60 13.24 4.27 1.15
C PRO A 60 14.68 4.49 1.63
N LEU A 61 14.83 5.21 2.75
CA LEU A 61 16.15 5.45 3.34
C LEU A 61 16.83 4.19 3.90
N ALA A 62 16.07 3.12 4.16
CA ALA A 62 16.64 1.80 4.48
C ALA A 62 17.31 1.13 3.26
N ARG A 63 16.93 1.51 2.04
CA ARG A 63 17.54 1.04 0.79
C ARG A 63 17.30 2.03 -0.37
N THR A 64 18.18 3.01 -0.50
CA THR A 64 18.01 4.14 -1.43
C THR A 64 18.14 3.82 -2.92
N LYS A 65 18.39 2.56 -3.30
CA LYS A 65 18.61 2.15 -4.70
C LYS A 65 17.34 1.66 -5.42
N GLU A 66 16.22 1.57 -4.71
CA GLU A 66 14.99 1.00 -5.25
C GLU A 66 13.81 1.91 -4.95
N ALA A 67 13.10 2.32 -5.99
CA ALA A 67 11.83 3.03 -5.84
C ALA A 67 10.76 2.06 -5.34
N VAL A 68 9.94 2.54 -4.42
CA VAL A 68 8.83 1.78 -3.83
C VAL A 68 7.54 2.57 -3.91
N VAL A 69 6.43 1.85 -3.90
CA VAL A 69 5.09 2.39 -3.67
C VAL A 69 4.47 1.69 -2.47
N PHE A 70 3.43 2.28 -1.89
CA PHE A 70 2.66 1.60 -0.85
C PHE A 70 1.84 0.45 -1.43
N CYS A 71 1.52 -0.56 -0.62
CA CYS A 71 0.50 -1.56 -0.91
C CYS A 71 -0.85 -0.91 -1.25
N ALA A 72 -1.65 -1.48 -2.15
CA ALA A 72 -2.91 -0.86 -2.60
C ALA A 72 -3.90 -0.63 -1.46
N ASN A 73 -3.88 -1.50 -0.46
CA ASN A 73 -4.72 -1.36 0.72
C ASN A 73 -4.30 -0.18 1.63
N ALA A 74 -3.18 0.48 1.37
CA ALA A 74 -2.82 1.73 2.04
C ALA A 74 -3.79 2.88 1.70
N ALA A 75 -4.44 2.83 0.54
CA ALA A 75 -5.48 3.80 0.16
C ALA A 75 -6.72 3.72 1.08
N HIS A 76 -6.85 2.63 1.84
CA HIS A 76 -7.93 2.40 2.81
C HIS A 76 -7.42 2.44 4.26
N ASP A 77 -6.23 2.99 4.50
CA ASP A 77 -5.55 3.02 5.81
C ASP A 77 -5.38 1.62 6.47
N ALA A 78 -5.48 0.56 5.67
CA ALA A 78 -5.45 -0.82 6.15
C ALA A 78 -4.05 -1.46 6.09
N CYS A 79 -3.10 -0.82 5.41
CA CYS A 79 -1.74 -1.35 5.23
C CYS A 79 -0.71 -0.22 5.11
N ASN A 80 0.48 -0.41 5.66
CA ASN A 80 1.63 0.48 5.52
C ASN A 80 2.86 -0.22 4.89
N TRP A 81 2.65 -1.36 4.23
CA TRP A 81 3.74 -2.11 3.61
C TRP A 81 4.11 -1.53 2.25
N LEU A 82 5.37 -1.68 1.88
CA LEU A 82 5.93 -1.23 0.62
C LEU A 82 6.05 -2.40 -0.35
N VAL A 83 5.90 -2.10 -1.63
CA VAL A 83 6.17 -3.01 -2.76
C VAL A 83 7.07 -2.31 -3.77
N PRO A 84 7.87 -3.05 -4.56
CA PRO A 84 8.70 -2.44 -5.61
C PRO A 84 7.84 -1.64 -6.59
N ALA A 85 8.26 -0.41 -6.91
CA ALA A 85 7.48 0.48 -7.78
C ALA A 85 7.32 -0.06 -9.22
N ASP A 86 8.32 -0.81 -9.70
CA ASP A 86 8.32 -1.45 -11.02
C ASP A 86 8.04 -2.96 -10.93
N GLY A 87 7.50 -3.41 -9.79
CA GLY A 87 7.09 -4.79 -9.56
C GLY A 87 5.73 -5.12 -10.17
N PRO A 88 5.42 -6.40 -10.43
CA PRO A 88 4.13 -6.80 -11.01
C PRO A 88 2.95 -6.75 -10.03
N GLU A 89 3.20 -6.41 -8.76
CA GLU A 89 2.29 -6.68 -7.65
C GLU A 89 1.88 -5.39 -6.96
N ALA A 90 0.59 -5.05 -7.04
CA ALA A 90 0.06 -3.89 -6.35
C ALA A 90 -0.19 -4.14 -4.84
N LEU A 91 -0.31 -5.40 -4.45
CA LEU A 91 -0.55 -5.82 -3.06
C LEU A 91 0.71 -6.42 -2.45
N CYS A 92 0.94 -6.14 -1.16
CA CYS A 92 2.07 -6.73 -0.45
C CYS A 92 1.84 -8.24 -0.21
N ALA A 93 2.92 -8.95 0.14
CA ALA A 93 2.86 -10.39 0.39
C ALA A 93 1.81 -10.78 1.44
N SER A 94 1.55 -9.96 2.47
CA SER A 94 0.50 -10.23 3.46
C SER A 94 -0.91 -10.06 2.85
N CYS A 95 -1.19 -8.92 2.21
CA CYS A 95 -2.50 -8.61 1.65
C CYS A 95 -2.90 -9.53 0.48
N ARG A 96 -1.94 -10.11 -0.25
CA ARG A 96 -2.24 -11.09 -1.31
C ARG A 96 -2.85 -12.40 -0.79
N HIS A 97 -2.53 -12.79 0.44
CA HIS A 97 -3.04 -14.03 1.04
C HIS A 97 -4.25 -13.80 1.96
N GLN A 98 -4.57 -12.54 2.24
CA GLN A 98 -5.72 -12.15 3.04
C GLN A 98 -6.79 -11.62 2.06
N PRO A 99 -7.72 -12.45 1.55
CA PRO A 99 -8.82 -11.92 0.78
C PRO A 99 -9.57 -10.93 1.67
N VAL A 100 -9.77 -9.71 1.19
CA VAL A 100 -10.64 -8.74 1.85
C VAL A 100 -11.99 -9.41 2.08
N ALA A 101 -12.39 -9.59 3.34
CA ALA A 101 -13.73 -10.03 3.67
C ALA A 101 -14.70 -8.92 3.26
N GLY A 102 -15.11 -8.88 1.98
CA GLY A 102 -16.01 -7.84 1.49
C GLY A 102 -16.03 -7.53 -0.01
N VAL A 103 -15.25 -8.21 -0.86
CA VAL A 103 -15.52 -8.19 -2.32
C VAL A 103 -15.74 -9.62 -2.79
N MET A 104 -16.97 -10.10 -2.58
CA MET A 104 -17.55 -11.04 -3.54
C MET A 104 -17.70 -10.22 -4.82
N GLY A 105 -16.72 -10.36 -5.72
CA GLY A 105 -16.87 -9.91 -7.09
C GLY A 105 -18.24 -10.39 -7.58
N ARG A 106 -19.02 -9.47 -8.15
CA ARG A 106 -20.24 -9.81 -8.87
C ARG A 106 -19.80 -10.74 -9.99
N ILE A 107 -19.89 -12.05 -9.73
CA ILE A 107 -19.97 -13.06 -10.78
C ILE A 107 -21.06 -12.57 -11.74
N GLY A 108 -20.72 -12.53 -13.03
CA GLY A 108 -21.65 -12.10 -14.06
C GLY A 108 -23.00 -12.79 -13.87
N ALA A 109 -24.04 -11.99 -13.64
CA ALA A 109 -25.37 -12.44 -13.94
C ALA A 109 -25.42 -12.48 -15.47
N GLU A 110 -25.22 -13.67 -16.03
CA GLU A 110 -25.67 -14.02 -17.37
C GLU A 110 -27.18 -13.70 -17.40
N ASP A 111 -27.54 -12.64 -18.13
CA ASP A 111 -28.94 -12.29 -18.45
C ASP A 111 -29.43 -13.29 -19.51
N ASP A 112 -29.59 -14.55 -19.11
CA ASP A 112 -30.31 -15.54 -19.89
C ASP A 112 -31.78 -15.51 -19.48
N GLY A 113 -32.54 -14.77 -20.27
CA GLY A 113 -33.92 -15.09 -20.63
C GLY A 113 -34.84 -15.58 -19.52
N LEU A 114 -35.52 -14.65 -18.85
CA LEU A 114 -36.84 -14.95 -18.31
C LEU A 114 -37.82 -13.85 -18.70
N LEU A 115 -38.50 -14.09 -19.84
CA LEU A 115 -39.78 -13.47 -20.14
C LEU A 115 -40.71 -13.66 -18.93
N CYS A 116 -41.13 -12.57 -18.31
CA CYS A 116 -42.33 -12.56 -17.46
C CYS A 116 -43.55 -12.28 -18.36
N PRO A 117 -44.44 -13.26 -18.62
CA PRO A 117 -45.71 -12.98 -19.26
C PRO A 117 -46.68 -12.45 -18.20
N GLY A 118 -47.35 -11.34 -18.49
CA GLY A 118 -48.55 -10.93 -17.77
C GLY A 118 -48.38 -9.75 -16.83
N GLN A 119 -48.36 -8.54 -17.41
CA GLN A 119 -49.03 -7.41 -16.79
C GLN A 119 -50.10 -6.91 -17.77
N ARG A 120 -51.29 -6.78 -17.20
CA ARG A 120 -52.56 -6.40 -17.81
C ARG A 120 -52.62 -4.92 -18.11
#